data_AF-A0A382QDJ4-F1
#
_entry.id   AF-A0A382QDJ4-F1
#
_cell.length_a   1.000
_cell.length_b   1.000
_cell.length_c   1.000
_cell.angle_alpha   90.00
_cell.angle_beta   90.00
_cell.angle_gamma   90.00
#
_symmetry.space_group_name_H-M   'P 1'
#
loop_
_entity.id
_entity.type
_entity.pdbx_description
1 polymer ?
#
loop_
_entity_poly.entity_id
_entity_poly.type
_entity_poly.pdbx_seq_one_letter_code
_entity_poly.pdbx_strand_id
1 'polypeptide(L)'
;MNLKLVFRIFGVLNMLTGAGALFATNAMLSSAGMIVTPELITVGQGFGITAIALGLVSWRTADIAGVSLSAYGQLFGIVQLLQIVLIVYHVMTEQAGGPPVYINLVVGIGLAALFYMQSTNSDSSDKEE
;
A
#
# COMPACT_ATOMS: atom_id res chain seq x y z
N MET A 1 -15.38 -5.74 -9.87
CA MET A 1 -15.04 -5.00 -8.62
C MET A 1 -15.08 -3.51 -8.94
N ASN A 2 -15.59 -2.64 -8.08
CA ASN A 2 -15.58 -1.18 -8.32
C ASN A 2 -14.34 -0.54 -7.69
N LEU A 3 -13.84 0.55 -8.29
CA LEU A 3 -12.69 1.33 -7.81
C LEU A 3 -12.79 1.75 -6.33
N LYS A 4 -13.97 2.12 -5.82
CA LYS A 4 -14.18 2.41 -4.38
C LYS A 4 -13.76 1.26 -3.47
N LEU A 5 -13.98 0.01 -3.90
CA LEU A 5 -13.58 -1.16 -3.12
C LEU A 5 -12.06 -1.33 -3.12
N VAL A 6 -11.39 -1.03 -4.24
CA VAL A 6 -9.91 -1.06 -4.34
C VAL A 6 -9.29 -0.11 -3.32
N PHE A 7 -9.81 1.12 -3.24
CA PHE A 7 -9.40 2.13 -2.25
C PHE A 7 -9.56 1.65 -0.80
N ARG A 8 -10.68 0.99 -0.49
CA ARG A 8 -10.96 0.47 0.85
C ARG A 8 -10.03 -0.68 1.22
N ILE A 9 -9.77 -1.60 0.29
CA ILE A 9 -8.81 -2.70 0.48
C ILE A 9 -7.40 -2.15 0.71
N PHE A 10 -6.91 -1.27 -0.16
CA PHE A 10 -5.61 -0.62 0.01
C PHE A 10 -5.52 0.12 1.34
N GLY A 11 -6.60 0.82 1.72
CA GLY A 11 -6.70 1.55 2.99
C GLY A 11 -6.51 0.64 4.20
N VAL A 12 -7.27 -0.45 4.26
CA VAL A 12 -7.18 -1.44 5.36
C VAL A 12 -5.82 -2.08 5.42
N LEU A 13 -5.26 -2.49 4.29
CA LEU A 13 -3.93 -3.13 4.26
C LEU A 13 -2.84 -2.18 4.79
N ASN A 14 -2.89 -0.90 4.44
CA ASN A 14 -1.94 0.10 4.96
C ASN A 14 -2.17 0.38 6.45
N MET A 15 -3.42 0.45 6.92
CA MET A 15 -3.70 0.59 8.35
C MET A 15 -3.23 -0.64 9.15
N LEU A 16 -3.42 -1.86 8.65
CA LEU A 16 -2.91 -3.08 9.27
C LEU A 16 -1.38 -3.12 9.27
N THR A 17 -0.75 -2.73 8.16
CA THR A 17 0.72 -2.63 8.05
C THR A 17 1.25 -1.62 9.07
N GLY A 18 0.60 -0.45 9.17
CA GLY A 18 1.02 0.57 10.11
C GLY A 18 0.77 0.20 11.57
N ALA A 19 -0.32 -0.51 11.88
CA ALA A 19 -0.55 -1.07 13.22
C ALA A 19 0.50 -2.11 13.57
N GLY A 20 0.86 -2.98 12.62
CA GLY A 20 1.98 -3.92 12.78
C GLY A 20 3.29 -3.20 13.03
N ALA A 21 3.60 -2.12 12.30
CA ALA A 21 4.81 -1.34 12.54
C ALA A 21 4.77 -0.62 13.90
N LEU A 22 3.62 -0.13 14.37
CA LEU A 22 3.53 0.50 15.69
C LEU A 22 3.79 -0.46 16.85
N PHE A 23 3.18 -1.63 16.80
CA PHE A 23 3.11 -2.53 17.97
C PHE A 23 3.95 -3.79 17.83
N ALA A 24 4.40 -4.12 16.62
CA ALA A 24 5.07 -5.37 16.29
C ALA A 24 6.26 -5.18 15.31
N THR A 25 6.90 -4.00 15.26
CA THR A 25 8.05 -3.75 14.37
C THR A 25 9.12 -4.84 14.48
N ASN A 26 9.47 -5.26 15.70
CA ASN A 26 10.49 -6.29 15.88
C ASN A 26 10.13 -7.60 15.17
N ALA A 27 8.90 -8.09 15.33
CA ALA A 27 8.45 -9.31 14.66
C ALA A 27 8.40 -9.13 13.14
N MET A 28 7.88 -7.99 12.66
CA MET A 28 7.79 -7.70 11.23
C MET A 28 9.16 -7.66 10.55
N LEU A 29 10.10 -6.88 11.09
CA LEU A 29 11.40 -6.69 10.45
C LEU A 29 12.32 -7.91 10.61
N SER A 30 12.29 -8.59 11.77
CA SER A 30 13.07 -9.83 11.95
C SER A 30 12.58 -10.95 11.04
N SER A 31 11.27 -11.07 10.83
CA SER A 31 10.71 -12.03 9.85
C SER A 31 11.07 -11.71 8.40
N ALA A 32 11.49 -10.47 8.13
CA ALA A 32 12.05 -10.04 6.85
C ALA A 32 13.58 -10.23 6.76
N GLY A 33 14.21 -10.85 7.76
CA GLY A 33 15.66 -11.11 7.82
C GLY A 33 16.49 -9.94 8.33
N MET A 34 15.86 -8.86 8.83
CA MET A 34 16.59 -7.69 9.31
C MET A 34 17.07 -7.84 10.76
N ILE A 35 18.25 -7.30 11.04
CA ILE A 35 18.71 -7.09 12.43
C ILE A 35 17.97 -5.89 13.00
N VAL A 36 17.20 -6.11 14.07
CA VAL A 36 16.36 -5.07 14.67
C VAL A 36 17.09 -4.41 15.84
N THR A 37 17.35 -3.10 15.73
CA THR A 37 17.86 -2.26 16.82
C THR A 37 16.74 -1.43 17.46
N PRO A 38 16.93 -0.90 18.68
CA PRO A 38 15.95 0.00 19.32
C PRO A 38 15.62 1.25 18.49
N GLU A 39 16.61 1.82 17.82
CA GLU A 39 16.44 3.00 16.95
C GLU A 39 15.61 2.63 15.72
N LEU A 40 15.83 1.44 15.14
CA LEU A 40 15.02 0.95 14.02
C LEU A 40 13.57 0.70 14.44
N ILE A 41 13.31 0.26 15.67
CA ILE A 41 11.95 0.16 16.22
C ILE A 41 11.29 1.54 16.25
N THR A 42 12.00 2.57 16.73
CA THR A 42 11.50 3.94 16.79
C THR A 42 11.14 4.47 15.39
N VAL A 43 12.01 4.22 14.41
CA VAL A 43 11.75 4.57 12.99
C VAL A 43 10.55 3.80 12.45
N GLY A 44 10.46 2.49 12.74
CA GLY A 44 9.33 1.65 12.34
C GLY A 44 8.00 2.14 12.89
N GLN A 45 7.97 2.61 14.14
CA GLN A 45 6.77 3.22 14.74
C GLN A 45 6.39 4.53 14.03
N GLY A 46 7.37 5.38 13.71
CA GLY A 46 7.15 6.58 12.90
C GLY A 46 6.55 6.27 11.53
N PHE A 47 7.12 5.29 10.82
CA PHE A 47 6.57 4.76 9.57
C PHE A 47 5.14 4.23 9.74
N GLY A 48 4.87 3.56 10.87
CA GLY A 48 3.56 3.02 11.18
C GLY A 48 2.45 4.07 11.20
N ILE A 49 2.71 5.24 11.78
CA ILE A 49 1.77 6.38 11.76
C ILE A 49 1.53 6.86 10.32
N THR A 50 2.59 6.99 9.52
CA THR A 50 2.47 7.41 8.12
C THR A 50 1.66 6.42 7.29
N ALA A 51 1.87 5.11 7.48
CA ALA A 51 1.11 4.06 6.80
C ALA A 51 -0.37 4.09 7.19
N ILE A 52 -0.70 4.27 8.48
CA ILE A 52 -2.09 4.44 8.93
C ILE A 52 -2.71 5.68 8.30
N ALA A 53 -2.00 6.81 8.29
CA ALA A 53 -2.50 8.05 7.69
C ALA A 53 -2.80 7.86 6.18
N LEU A 54 -1.88 7.25 5.44
CA LEU A 54 -2.10 6.93 4.02
C LEU A 54 -3.31 5.99 3.82
N GLY A 55 -3.45 5.00 4.70
CA GLY A 55 -4.58 4.08 4.68
C GLY A 55 -5.93 4.78 4.92
N LEU A 56 -5.97 5.71 5.87
CA LEU A 56 -7.15 6.55 6.13
C LEU A 56 -7.47 7.48 4.97
N VAL A 57 -6.46 8.11 4.36
CA VAL A 57 -6.65 8.94 3.16
C VAL A 57 -7.26 8.11 2.05
N SER A 58 -6.69 6.94 1.72
CA SER A 58 -7.22 6.01 0.72
C SER A 58 -8.68 5.65 0.99
N TRP A 59 -8.99 5.28 2.23
CA TRP A 59 -10.34 4.89 2.63
C TRP A 59 -11.33 6.04 2.40
N ARG A 60 -10.98 7.26 2.83
CA ARG A 60 -11.83 8.44 2.69
C ARG A 60 -11.97 8.88 1.24
N THR A 61 -10.95 8.74 0.41
CA THR A 61 -10.99 9.03 -1.04
C THR A 61 -12.14 8.27 -1.72
N ALA A 62 -12.42 7.03 -1.33
CA ALA A 62 -13.54 6.26 -1.88
C ALA A 62 -14.91 6.94 -1.71
N ASP A 63 -15.07 7.75 -0.65
CA ASP A 63 -16.32 8.41 -0.33
C ASP A 63 -16.35 9.88 -0.82
N ILE A 64 -15.21 10.57 -0.84
CA ILE A 64 -15.16 12.03 -1.06
C ILE A 64 -14.68 12.46 -2.45
N ALA A 65 -14.06 11.57 -3.24
CA ALA A 65 -13.42 11.97 -4.50
C ALA A 65 -14.41 12.34 -5.62
N GLY A 66 -15.66 11.87 -5.54
CA GLY A 66 -16.68 12.14 -6.57
C GLY A 66 -16.20 11.79 -7.98
N VAL A 67 -16.33 12.75 -8.89
CA VAL A 67 -15.88 12.64 -10.30
C VAL A 67 -14.36 12.45 -10.46
N SER A 68 -13.57 12.86 -9.45
CA SER A 68 -12.11 12.72 -9.48
C SER A 68 -11.63 11.34 -9.05
N LEU A 69 -12.54 10.40 -8.73
CA LEU A 69 -12.20 9.09 -8.19
C LEU A 69 -11.23 8.31 -9.10
N SER A 70 -11.44 8.36 -10.41
CA SER A 70 -10.55 7.70 -11.38
C SER A 70 -9.13 8.26 -11.36
N ALA A 71 -8.98 9.59 -11.36
CA ALA A 71 -7.68 10.27 -11.29
C ALA A 71 -6.93 9.93 -9.99
N TYR A 72 -7.66 9.89 -8.86
CA TYR A 72 -7.07 9.39 -7.61
C TYR A 72 -6.68 7.91 -7.72
N GLY A 73 -7.46 7.09 -8.42
CA GLY A 73 -7.12 5.67 -8.60
C GLY A 73 -5.79 5.49 -9.33
N GLN A 74 -5.54 6.28 -10.37
CA GLN A 74 -4.24 6.31 -11.06
C GLN A 74 -3.12 6.78 -10.12
N LEU A 75 -3.36 7.82 -9.32
CA LEU A 75 -2.39 8.30 -8.32
C LEU A 75 -2.02 7.22 -7.30
N PHE A 76 -3.00 6.52 -6.73
CA PHE A 76 -2.75 5.44 -5.78
C PHE A 76 -2.09 4.22 -6.44
N GLY A 77 -2.40 3.95 -7.71
CA GLY A 77 -1.66 3.00 -8.53
C GLY A 77 -0.16 3.34 -8.62
N ILE A 78 0.18 4.61 -8.86
CA ILE A 78 1.58 5.09 -8.86
C ILE A 78 2.23 4.94 -7.49
N VAL A 79 1.54 5.31 -6.40
CA VAL A 79 2.05 5.13 -5.03
C VAL A 79 2.38 3.66 -4.76
N GLN A 80 1.51 2.74 -5.19
CA GLN A 80 1.74 1.30 -5.06
C GLN A 80 2.92 0.82 -5.92
N LEU A 81 3.12 1.36 -7.12
CA LEU A 81 4.30 1.07 -7.96
C LEU A 81 5.60 1.51 -7.29
N LEU A 82 5.63 2.68 -6.65
CA LEU A 82 6.82 3.14 -5.90
C LEU A 82 7.19 2.16 -4.79
N GLN A 83 6.21 1.64 -4.06
CA GLN A 83 6.43 0.62 -3.03
C GLN A 83 6.96 -0.68 -3.63
N ILE A 84 6.42 -1.13 -4.77
CA ILE A 84 6.88 -2.34 -5.48
C ILE A 84 8.35 -2.19 -5.88
N VAL A 85 8.72 -1.05 -6.47
CA VAL A 85 10.10 -0.76 -6.89
C VAL A 85 11.05 -0.84 -5.70
N LEU A 86 10.67 -0.26 -4.56
CA LEU A 86 11.48 -0.32 -3.34
C LEU A 86 11.63 -1.74 -2.81
N ILE A 87 10.55 -2.54 -2.80
CA ILE A 87 10.61 -3.94 -2.36
C ILE A 87 11.53 -4.76 -3.27
N VAL A 88 11.40 -4.60 -4.59
CA VAL A 88 12.28 -5.27 -5.56
C VAL A 88 13.73 -4.90 -5.33
N TYR A 89 14.01 -3.62 -5.08
CA TYR A 89 15.35 -3.15 -4.75
C TYR A 89 15.91 -3.81 -3.48
N HIS A 90 15.13 -3.90 -2.39
CA HIS A 90 15.56 -4.55 -1.15
C HIS A 90 15.82 -6.05 -1.32
N VAL A 91 15.04 -6.73 -2.16
CA VAL A 91 15.28 -8.16 -2.50
C VAL A 91 16.56 -8.32 -3.31
N MET A 92 16.78 -7.48 -4.34
CA MET A 92 17.96 -7.53 -5.19
C MET A 92 19.27 -7.22 -4.45
N THR A 93 19.18 -6.39 -3.41
CA THR A 93 20.34 -6.00 -2.57
C THR A 93 20.48 -6.84 -1.30
N GLU A 94 19.64 -7.88 -1.16
CA GLU A 94 19.61 -8.79 0.01
C GLU A 94 19.38 -8.08 1.35
N GLN A 95 18.82 -6.87 1.34
CA GLN A 95 18.53 -6.09 2.55
C GLN A 95 17.31 -6.60 3.31
N ALA A 96 16.35 -7.22 2.60
CA ALA A 96 15.17 -7.84 3.17
C ALA A 96 14.70 -9.00 2.29
N GLY A 97 14.16 -10.04 2.91
CA GLY A 97 13.66 -11.22 2.22
C GLY A 97 12.63 -12.01 3.03
N GLY A 98 12.39 -13.25 2.62
CA GLY A 98 11.45 -14.14 3.30
C GLY A 98 9.98 -13.91 2.93
N PRO A 99 9.08 -14.78 3.44
CA PRO A 99 7.67 -14.80 3.02
C PRO A 99 6.94 -13.45 3.11
N PRO A 100 7.11 -12.61 4.15
CA PRO A 100 6.42 -11.32 4.24
C PRO A 100 6.73 -10.39 3.07
N VAL A 101 7.99 -10.36 2.62
CA VAL A 101 8.45 -9.48 1.53
C VAL A 101 7.82 -9.91 0.21
N TYR A 102 7.83 -11.22 -0.09
CA TYR A 102 7.25 -11.75 -1.34
C TYR A 102 5.72 -11.66 -1.36
N ILE A 103 5.06 -11.89 -0.23
CA ILE A 103 3.60 -11.72 -0.12
C ILE A 103 3.23 -10.26 -0.37
N ASN A 104 3.94 -9.31 0.24
CA ASN A 104 3.71 -7.88 0.03
C ASN A 104 3.92 -7.49 -1.45
N LEU A 105 4.97 -8.02 -2.09
CA LEU A 105 5.22 -7.80 -3.51
C LEU A 105 4.05 -8.28 -4.40
N VAL A 106 3.58 -9.51 -4.20
CA VAL A 106 2.46 -10.08 -4.98
C VAL A 106 1.17 -9.29 -4.76
N VAL A 107 0.84 -9.00 -3.50
CA VAL A 107 -0.33 -8.19 -3.15
C VAL A 107 -0.23 -6.80 -3.77
N GLY A 108 0.96 -6.19 -3.71
CA GLY A 108 1.21 -4.88 -4.27
C GLY A 108 1.01 -4.83 -5.79
N ILE A 109 1.54 -5.80 -6.53
CA ILE A 109 1.34 -5.92 -7.98
C ILE A 109 -0.16 -6.06 -8.29
N GLY A 110 -0.87 -6.90 -7.53
CA GLY A 110 -2.32 -7.04 -7.66
C GLY A 110 -3.06 -5.72 -7.45
N LEU A 111 -2.73 -4.98 -6.39
CA LEU A 111 -3.35 -3.68 -6.11
C LEU A 111 -3.06 -2.63 -7.19
N ALA A 112 -1.81 -2.55 -7.67
CA ALA A 112 -1.45 -1.64 -8.75
C ALA A 112 -2.27 -1.93 -10.01
N ALA A 113 -2.34 -3.20 -10.43
CA ALA A 113 -3.14 -3.61 -11.58
C ALA A 113 -4.62 -3.27 -11.39
N LEU A 114 -5.18 -3.53 -10.20
CA LEU A 114 -6.56 -3.22 -9.88
C LEU A 114 -6.86 -1.72 -9.91
N PHE A 115 -5.97 -0.87 -9.41
CA PHE A 115 -6.12 0.58 -9.49
C PHE A 115 -6.17 1.05 -10.94
N TYR A 116 -5.23 0.63 -11.78
CA TYR A 116 -5.23 1.03 -13.20
C TYR A 116 -6.45 0.53 -13.95
N MET A 117 -6.78 -0.77 -13.84
CA MET A 117 -7.91 -1.36 -14.56
C MET A 117 -9.23 -0.72 -14.16
N GLN A 118 -9.45 -0.51 -12.86
CA GLN A 118 -10.72 0.05 -12.38
C GLN A 118 -10.83 1.56 -12.59
N SER A 119 -9.70 2.30 -12.65
CA SER A 119 -9.70 3.70 -13.09
C SER A 119 -10.16 3.83 -14.55
N THR A 120 -9.60 3.03 -15.46
CA THR A 120 -10.00 3.09 -16.88
C THR A 120 -11.47 2.76 -17.10
N ASN A 121 -12.00 1.76 -16.38
CA ASN A 121 -13.42 1.39 -16.48
C ASN A 121 -14.35 2.48 -15.93
N SER A 122 -13.92 3.22 -14.90
CA SER A 122 -14.68 4.34 -14.34
C SER A 122 -14.76 5.52 -15.31
N ASP A 123 -13.66 5.82 -16.02
CA ASP A 123 -13.65 6.90 -17.01
C ASP A 123 -14.53 6.60 -18.24
N SER A 124 -14.71 5.32 -18.60
CA SER A 124 -15.59 4.94 -19.70
C SER A 124 -17.07 5.10 -19.37
N SER A 125 -17.49 4.75 -18.15
CA SER A 125 -18.90 4.88 -17.75
C SER A 125 -19.36 6.33 -17.71
N ASP A 126 -18.49 7.24 -17.26
CA ASP A 126 -18.83 8.66 -17.13
C ASP A 126 -18.95 9.37 -18.50
N LYS A 127 -18.50 8.75 -19.60
CA LYS A 127 -18.63 9.27 -20.97
C LYS A 127 -19.87 8.74 -21.70
N GLU A 128 -20.53 7.73 -21.16
CA GLU A 128 -21.73 7.11 -21.73
C GLU A 128 -23.03 7.67 -21.14
N GLU A 129 -22.98 8.41 -20.02
CA GLU A 129 -24.08 9.23 -19.45
C GLU A 129 -24.12 10.65 -20.00
#